data_AF-A0A7M7L3F8-F1
#
_entry.id   AF-A0A7M7L3F8-F1
#
_cell.length_a   1.000
_cell.length_b   1.000
_cell.length_c   1.000
_cell.angle_alpha   90.00
_cell.angle_beta   90.00
_cell.angle_gamma   90.00
#
_symmetry.space_group_name_H-M   'P 1'
#
loop_
_entity.id
_entity.type
_entity.pdbx_description
1 polymer ?
#
loop_
_entity_poly.entity_id
_entity_poly.type
_entity_poly.pdbx_seq_one_letter_code
_entity_poly.pdbx_strand_id
1 'polypeptide(L)'
;MPRDEFICVLILQVVKQTVMTVVYGVTKYGAQLQILRQLQDLDDFPQQHAHIAASYLVQKVFFSLREMFTATREIQDWFTNCAKLVAKIRCRPINWVTPLGLPVVQPYFVPVKKTSLVSFGESIKKQYIDLGDHDAKPNVNKQKNAFPPNFVHSLDSSHMMLTAIHAQAAGITFVSVHDCFWTHPSTVDIMNQLCREQFVALHSYPILEDLSIHLQKQFGFPTAEILKDSSVSDIIKQRLNKVLRQVPQKGEFDLKEVLDSVYFFG
;
A
#
# COMPACT_ATOMS: atom_id res chain seq x y z
N MET A 1 0.05 28.32 -27.64
CA MET A 1 -0.82 27.27 -27.06
C MET A 1 -2.18 27.87 -26.75
N PRO A 2 -3.30 27.24 -27.15
CA PRO A 2 -4.63 27.63 -26.70
C PRO A 2 -4.74 27.51 -25.17
N ARG A 3 -5.47 28.44 -24.53
CA ARG A 3 -5.56 28.56 -23.05
C ARG A 3 -6.03 27.28 -22.36
N ASP A 4 -6.82 26.47 -23.05
CA ASP A 4 -7.37 25.22 -22.51
C ASP A 4 -6.32 24.13 -22.34
N GLU A 5 -5.32 24.07 -23.23
CA GLU A 5 -4.16 23.16 -23.10
C GLU A 5 -3.29 23.54 -21.90
N PHE A 6 -3.06 24.84 -21.70
CA PHE A 6 -2.25 25.35 -20.58
C PHE A 6 -2.92 25.09 -19.23
N ILE A 7 -4.25 25.27 -19.14
CA ILE A 7 -5.04 24.96 -17.95
C ILE A 7 -4.99 23.45 -17.63
N CYS A 8 -5.12 22.57 -18.64
CA CYS A 8 -5.00 21.13 -18.44
C CYS A 8 -3.61 20.71 -17.93
N VAL A 9 -2.53 21.28 -18.47
CA VAL A 9 -1.15 20.97 -18.03
C VAL A 9 -0.92 21.41 -16.58
N LEU A 10 -1.40 22.61 -16.20
CA LEU A 10 -1.33 23.12 -14.83
C LEU A 10 -2.12 22.25 -13.85
N ILE A 11 -3.34 21.83 -14.24
CA ILE A 11 -4.16 20.93 -13.40
C ILE A 11 -3.46 19.58 -13.23
N LEU A 12 -2.87 19.01 -14.29
CA LEU A 12 -2.16 17.74 -14.23
C LEU A 12 -0.97 17.81 -13.25
N GLN A 13 -0.16 18.86 -13.32
CA GLN A 13 0.96 19.08 -12.41
C GLN A 13 0.50 19.16 -10.94
N VAL A 14 -0.58 19.90 -10.68
CA VAL A 14 -1.12 20.11 -9.33
C VAL A 14 -1.66 18.81 -8.71
N VAL A 15 -2.30 17.94 -9.50
CA VAL A 15 -2.95 16.72 -8.96
C VAL A 15 -2.09 15.46 -9.04
N LYS A 16 -1.05 15.42 -9.88
CA LYS A 16 -0.22 14.22 -10.12
C LYS A 16 0.30 13.60 -8.83
N GLN A 17 0.93 14.40 -7.97
CA GLN A 17 1.47 13.90 -6.71
C GLN A 17 0.37 13.31 -5.80
N THR A 18 -0.78 13.96 -5.74
CA THR A 18 -1.90 13.48 -4.94
C THR A 18 -2.48 12.18 -5.48
N VAL A 19 -2.69 12.08 -6.79
CA VAL A 19 -3.17 10.84 -7.43
C VAL A 19 -2.19 9.69 -7.17
N MET A 20 -0.89 9.93 -7.33
CA MET A 20 0.15 8.92 -7.06
C MET A 20 0.21 8.51 -5.59
N THR A 21 -0.05 9.40 -4.64
CA THR A 21 0.18 9.12 -3.21
C THR A 21 -1.06 8.65 -2.45
N VAL A 22 -2.27 8.86 -3.00
CA VAL A 22 -3.51 8.36 -2.40
C VAL A 22 -3.54 6.82 -2.36
N VAL A 23 -3.06 6.15 -3.41
CA VAL A 23 -2.93 4.68 -3.42
C VAL A 23 -1.96 4.18 -2.34
N TYR A 24 -1.03 5.03 -1.90
CA TYR A 24 -0.11 4.74 -0.80
C TYR A 24 -0.63 5.17 0.59
N GLY A 25 -1.93 5.50 0.71
CA GLY A 25 -2.56 5.76 1.99
C GLY A 25 -2.53 7.22 2.46
N VAL A 26 -2.26 8.18 1.55
CA VAL A 26 -2.40 9.60 1.88
C VAL A 26 -3.83 9.95 2.25
N THR A 27 -3.99 10.61 3.40
CA THR A 27 -5.29 11.08 3.88
C THR A 27 -5.76 12.32 3.11
N LYS A 28 -7.06 12.63 3.15
CA LYS A 28 -7.59 13.88 2.56
C LYS A 28 -6.83 15.13 3.01
N TYR A 29 -6.44 15.17 4.29
CA TYR A 29 -5.64 16.28 4.83
C TYR A 29 -4.24 16.33 4.23
N GLY A 30 -3.55 15.18 4.14
CA GLY A 30 -2.24 15.11 3.50
C GLY A 30 -2.28 15.50 2.01
N ALA A 31 -3.31 15.05 1.30
CA ALA A 31 -3.58 15.43 -0.08
C ALA A 31 -3.83 16.94 -0.24
N GLN A 32 -4.55 17.55 0.70
CA GLN A 32 -4.80 18.99 0.69
C GLN A 32 -3.51 19.79 0.82
N LEU A 33 -2.58 19.35 1.68
CA LEU A 33 -1.29 19.99 1.81
C LEU A 33 -0.43 19.84 0.56
N GLN A 34 -0.48 18.70 -0.12
CA GLN A 34 0.22 18.50 -1.40
C GLN A 34 -0.31 19.45 -2.47
N ILE A 35 -1.62 19.49 -2.69
CA ILE A 35 -2.26 20.37 -3.68
C ILE A 35 -2.01 21.83 -3.34
N LEU A 36 -2.14 22.20 -2.05
CA LEU A 36 -1.89 23.57 -1.60
C LEU A 36 -0.47 24.03 -1.93
N ARG A 37 0.53 23.17 -1.67
CA ARG A 37 1.93 23.47 -1.99
C ARG A 37 2.11 23.70 -3.49
N GLN A 38 1.53 22.84 -4.33
CA GLN A 38 1.60 23.01 -5.78
C GLN A 38 0.92 24.31 -6.24
N LEU A 39 -0.22 24.70 -5.65
CA LEU A 39 -0.89 25.97 -5.98
C LEU A 39 -0.09 27.21 -5.50
N GLN A 40 0.65 27.09 -4.41
CA GLN A 40 1.50 28.15 -3.88
C GLN A 40 2.75 28.38 -4.75
N ASP A 41 3.23 27.33 -5.42
CA ASP A 41 4.37 27.39 -6.33
C ASP A 41 4.00 27.96 -7.72
N LEU A 42 2.71 28.30 -7.97
CA LEU A 42 2.24 28.92 -9.22
C LEU A 42 2.16 30.45 -9.09
N ASP A 43 3.04 31.15 -9.81
CA ASP A 43 3.12 32.61 -9.81
C ASP A 43 1.83 33.28 -10.32
N ASP A 44 1.17 32.66 -11.31
CA ASP A 44 -0.06 33.19 -11.93
C ASP A 44 -1.35 32.86 -11.17
N PHE A 45 -1.26 32.10 -10.06
CA PHE A 45 -2.43 31.69 -9.29
C PHE A 45 -2.78 32.70 -8.18
N PRO A 46 -4.06 33.10 -8.01
CA PRO A 46 -4.47 34.02 -6.96
C PRO A 46 -4.32 33.40 -5.57
N GLN A 47 -3.22 33.70 -4.89
CA GLN A 47 -2.82 33.08 -3.62
C GLN A 47 -3.85 33.23 -2.48
N GLN A 48 -4.66 34.29 -2.50
CA GLN A 48 -5.79 34.47 -1.58
C GLN A 48 -6.83 33.34 -1.64
N HIS A 49 -6.92 32.63 -2.77
CA HIS A 49 -7.85 31.52 -2.98
C HIS A 49 -7.18 30.14 -2.85
N ALA A 50 -5.87 30.05 -2.62
CA ALA A 50 -5.12 28.79 -2.66
C ALA A 50 -5.68 27.73 -1.70
N HIS A 51 -6.00 28.13 -0.46
CA HIS A 51 -6.58 27.20 0.53
C HIS A 51 -7.97 26.69 0.14
N ILE A 52 -8.83 27.57 -0.39
CA ILE A 52 -10.20 27.22 -0.80
C ILE A 52 -10.14 26.32 -2.04
N ALA A 53 -9.31 26.69 -3.03
CA ALA A 53 -9.07 25.92 -4.23
C ALA A 53 -8.49 24.54 -3.93
N ALA A 54 -7.48 24.45 -3.04
CA ALA A 54 -6.92 23.16 -2.61
C ALA A 54 -7.99 22.27 -1.98
N SER A 55 -8.84 22.83 -1.12
CA SER A 55 -9.95 22.09 -0.49
C SER A 55 -10.93 21.55 -1.53
N TYR A 56 -11.32 22.37 -2.49
CA TYR A 56 -12.22 21.98 -3.58
C TYR A 56 -11.61 20.90 -4.50
N LEU A 57 -10.35 21.10 -4.91
CA LEU A 57 -9.63 20.17 -5.77
C LEU A 57 -9.45 18.81 -5.09
N VAL A 58 -9.10 18.76 -3.80
CA VAL A 58 -9.05 17.48 -3.05
C VAL A 58 -10.40 16.79 -3.06
N GLN A 59 -11.50 17.51 -2.86
CA GLN A 59 -12.83 16.90 -2.90
C GLN A 59 -13.13 16.29 -4.27
N LYS A 60 -12.81 17.01 -5.35
CA LYS A 60 -13.00 16.51 -6.72
C LYS A 60 -12.09 15.33 -7.04
N VAL A 61 -10.80 15.39 -6.71
CA VAL A 61 -9.86 14.28 -6.90
C VAL A 61 -10.33 13.04 -6.16
N PHE A 62 -10.71 13.14 -4.88
CA PHE A 62 -11.22 11.99 -4.13
C PHE A 62 -12.56 11.49 -4.63
N PHE A 63 -13.42 12.36 -5.18
CA PHE A 63 -14.66 11.94 -5.81
C PHE A 63 -14.38 11.12 -7.07
N SER A 64 -13.56 11.65 -7.99
CA SER A 64 -13.18 10.97 -9.23
C SER A 64 -12.43 9.66 -8.98
N LEU A 65 -11.48 9.63 -8.03
CA LEU A 65 -10.77 8.40 -7.66
C LEU A 65 -11.71 7.32 -7.12
N ARG A 66 -12.80 7.71 -6.42
CA ARG A 66 -13.80 6.75 -5.94
C ARG A 66 -14.63 6.16 -7.07
N GLU A 67 -14.96 6.96 -8.08
CA GLU A 67 -15.72 6.49 -9.24
C GLU A 67 -14.87 5.59 -10.15
N MET A 68 -13.59 5.93 -10.35
CA MET A 68 -12.71 5.20 -11.26
C MET A 68 -12.14 3.90 -10.66
N PHE A 69 -11.93 3.83 -9.34
CA PHE A 69 -11.20 2.72 -8.69
C PHE A 69 -12.00 1.99 -7.61
N THR A 70 -13.19 1.52 -7.96
CA THR A 70 -14.07 0.77 -7.04
C THR A 70 -13.41 -0.51 -6.54
N ALA A 71 -12.88 -1.35 -7.44
CA ALA A 71 -12.23 -2.62 -7.10
C ALA A 71 -10.96 -2.43 -6.23
N THR A 72 -10.10 -1.47 -6.58
CA THR A 72 -8.90 -1.14 -5.79
C THR A 72 -9.28 -0.73 -4.37
N ARG A 73 -10.36 0.02 -4.22
CA ARG A 73 -10.85 0.45 -2.91
C ARG A 73 -11.39 -0.70 -2.09
N GLU A 74 -12.11 -1.64 -2.68
CA GLU A 74 -12.58 -2.83 -1.98
C GLU A 74 -11.41 -3.65 -1.41
N ILE A 75 -10.33 -3.80 -2.18
CA ILE A 75 -9.09 -4.46 -1.74
C ILE A 75 -8.43 -3.66 -0.60
N GLN A 76 -8.31 -2.33 -0.73
CA GLN A 76 -7.72 -1.48 0.30
C GLN A 76 -8.54 -1.52 1.61
N ASP A 77 -9.86 -1.50 1.52
CA ASP A 77 -10.76 -1.58 2.67
C ASP A 77 -10.68 -2.97 3.31
N TRP A 78 -10.59 -4.03 2.52
CA TRP A 78 -10.35 -5.39 3.00
C TRP A 78 -9.03 -5.49 3.77
N PHE A 79 -7.92 -5.05 3.18
CA PHE A 79 -6.60 -4.99 3.83
C PHE A 79 -6.64 -4.21 5.15
N THR A 80 -7.22 -3.01 5.14
CA THR A 80 -7.32 -2.16 6.33
C THR A 80 -8.11 -2.85 7.44
N ASN A 81 -9.19 -3.55 7.10
CA ASN A 81 -10.01 -4.29 8.06
C ASN A 81 -9.28 -5.51 8.62
N CYS A 82 -8.60 -6.28 7.77
CA CYS A 82 -7.76 -7.41 8.18
C CYS A 82 -6.69 -6.96 9.19
N ALA A 83 -5.86 -5.97 8.84
CA ALA A 83 -4.80 -5.47 9.72
C ALA A 83 -5.34 -4.88 11.03
N LYS A 84 -6.46 -4.14 10.99
CA LYS A 84 -7.12 -3.60 12.19
C LYS A 84 -7.58 -4.69 13.14
N LEU A 85 -8.24 -5.73 12.62
CA LEU A 85 -8.79 -6.81 13.44
C LEU A 85 -7.69 -7.73 13.97
N VAL A 86 -6.68 -8.06 13.15
CA VAL A 86 -5.50 -8.83 13.59
C VAL A 86 -4.79 -8.10 14.74
N ALA A 87 -4.46 -6.82 14.57
CA ALA A 87 -3.77 -6.05 15.61
C ALA A 87 -4.60 -5.90 16.89
N LYS A 88 -5.92 -5.74 16.78
CA LYS A 88 -6.81 -5.52 17.94
C LYS A 88 -7.17 -6.81 18.70
N ILE A 89 -7.38 -7.92 17.98
CA ILE A 89 -7.91 -9.16 18.55
C ILE A 89 -6.78 -10.14 18.88
N ARG A 90 -5.81 -10.29 17.98
CA ARG A 90 -4.68 -11.21 18.16
C ARG A 90 -3.49 -10.55 18.87
N CYS A 91 -3.50 -9.22 19.02
CA CYS A 91 -2.40 -8.45 19.60
C CYS A 91 -1.04 -8.76 18.94
N ARG A 92 -1.05 -9.07 17.63
CA ARG A 92 0.13 -9.38 16.83
C ARG A 92 0.24 -8.41 15.65
N PRO A 93 1.47 -8.11 15.17
CA PRO A 93 1.64 -7.38 13.92
C PRO A 93 1.15 -8.23 12.75
N ILE A 94 0.63 -7.57 11.72
CA ILE A 94 0.30 -8.29 10.49
C ILE A 94 1.59 -8.73 9.79
N ASN A 95 1.54 -9.92 9.21
CA ASN A 95 2.62 -10.49 8.42
C ASN A 95 2.05 -11.27 7.23
N TRP A 96 2.84 -11.37 6.17
CA TRP A 96 2.53 -12.12 4.96
C TRP A 96 3.82 -12.66 4.33
N VAL A 97 3.66 -13.47 3.29
CA VAL A 97 4.77 -13.96 2.48
C VAL A 97 4.51 -13.48 1.05
N THR A 98 5.53 -12.92 0.41
CA THR A 98 5.43 -12.50 -1.00
C THR A 98 5.31 -13.72 -1.92
N PRO A 99 4.87 -13.57 -3.18
CA PRO A 99 4.85 -14.67 -4.16
C PRO A 99 6.23 -15.31 -4.39
N LEU A 100 7.32 -14.60 -4.11
CA LEU A 100 8.69 -15.12 -4.16
C LEU A 100 9.16 -15.82 -2.86
N GLY A 101 8.27 -15.99 -1.88
CA GLY A 101 8.59 -16.68 -0.63
C GLY A 101 9.26 -15.81 0.44
N LEU A 102 9.42 -14.51 0.22
CA LEU A 102 10.00 -13.60 1.22
C LEU A 102 8.96 -13.25 2.32
N PRO A 103 9.21 -13.58 3.60
CA PRO A 103 8.33 -13.19 4.70
C PRO A 103 8.48 -11.69 5.03
N VAL A 104 7.35 -11.01 5.22
CA VAL A 104 7.28 -9.58 5.55
C VAL A 104 6.45 -9.39 6.81
N VAL A 105 6.96 -8.58 7.74
CA VAL A 105 6.30 -8.25 9.02
C VAL A 105 6.30 -6.74 9.21
N GLN A 106 5.18 -6.17 9.65
CA GLN A 106 5.11 -4.75 9.98
C GLN A 106 5.63 -4.46 11.40
N PRO A 107 6.71 -3.68 11.57
CA PRO A 107 7.35 -3.44 12.87
C PRO A 107 6.68 -2.29 13.66
N TYR A 108 5.37 -2.08 13.49
CA TYR A 108 4.68 -0.95 14.12
C TYR A 108 4.10 -1.34 15.47
N PHE A 109 4.83 -1.00 16.54
CA PHE A 109 4.43 -1.18 17.93
C PHE A 109 4.17 0.16 18.63
N VAL A 110 3.40 0.13 19.71
CA VAL A 110 3.23 1.32 20.58
C VAL A 110 4.54 1.54 21.34
N PRO A 111 5.13 2.75 21.29
CA PRO A 111 6.35 3.03 22.03
C PRO A 111 6.11 2.87 23.54
N VAL A 112 6.95 2.09 24.22
CA VAL A 112 6.90 1.97 25.67
C VAL A 112 7.61 3.19 26.27
N LYS A 113 6.92 3.99 27.08
CA LYS A 113 7.54 5.07 27.85
C LYS A 113 8.24 4.46 29.07
N LYS A 114 9.52 4.10 28.96
CA LYS A 114 10.34 3.75 30.14
C LYS A 114 10.98 5.04 30.67
N THR A 115 10.61 5.45 31.89
CA THR A 115 11.33 6.52 32.60
C THR A 115 12.59 5.90 33.19
N SER A 116 13.77 6.25 32.66
CA SER A 116 15.03 5.91 33.31
C SER A 116 15.35 6.97 34.35
N LEU A 117 15.39 6.59 35.62
CA LEU A 117 15.98 7.41 36.68
C LEU A 117 17.49 7.29 36.54
N VAL A 118 18.13 8.25 35.87
CA VAL A 118 19.58 8.37 35.94
C VAL A 118 19.89 9.03 37.29
N SER A 119 20.69 8.36 38.12
CA SER A 119 21.31 8.96 39.31
C SER A 119 21.98 10.28 38.89
N PHE A 120 21.65 11.38 39.56
CA PHE A 120 21.84 12.80 39.17
C PHE A 120 20.68 13.49 38.42
N GLY A 121 19.50 13.54 39.05
CA GLY A 121 18.62 14.71 39.05
C GLY A 121 17.84 15.07 37.78
N GLU A 122 18.23 14.62 36.59
CA GLU A 122 17.51 14.89 35.33
C GLU A 122 16.81 13.63 34.79
N SER A 123 15.48 13.70 34.74
CA SER A 123 14.65 12.67 34.10
C SER A 123 14.76 12.76 32.58
N ILE A 124 15.66 11.99 31.97
CA ILE A 124 15.72 11.87 30.51
C ILE A 124 14.61 10.91 30.02
N LYS A 125 13.55 11.46 29.42
CA LYS A 125 12.51 10.69 28.71
C LYS A 125 13.08 10.16 27.38
N LYS A 126 13.68 8.98 27.40
CA LYS A 126 14.13 8.27 26.19
C LYS A 126 12.97 7.44 25.60
N GLN A 127 12.57 7.74 24.37
CA GLN A 127 11.62 6.93 23.60
C GLN A 127 12.41 5.95 22.74
N TYR A 128 12.41 4.66 23.09
CA TYR A 128 12.94 3.61 22.23
C TYR A 128 11.89 2.51 22.04
N ILE A 129 11.92 1.87 20.87
CA ILE A 129 11.16 0.65 20.59
C ILE A 129 12.10 -0.50 20.87
N ASP A 130 11.85 -1.23 21.96
CA ASP A 130 12.55 -2.48 22.23
C ASP A 130 11.85 -3.59 21.45
N LEU A 131 12.44 -3.99 20.33
CA LEU A 131 11.93 -5.07 19.48
C LEU A 131 11.99 -6.45 20.17
N GLY A 132 12.68 -6.55 21.32
CA GLY A 132 12.74 -7.75 22.16
C GLY A 132 11.73 -7.77 23.32
N ASP A 133 10.91 -6.73 23.48
CA ASP A 133 9.90 -6.67 24.54
C ASP A 133 8.67 -7.48 24.12
N HIS A 134 8.54 -8.70 24.66
CA HIS A 134 7.42 -9.62 24.39
C HIS A 134 6.03 -9.03 24.74
N ASP A 135 5.98 -7.92 25.50
CA ASP A 135 4.74 -7.22 25.87
C ASP A 135 4.40 -6.01 24.98
N ALA A 136 5.20 -5.72 23.95
CA ALA A 136 4.95 -4.60 23.05
C ALA A 136 3.65 -4.80 22.24
N LYS A 137 2.62 -4.00 22.53
CA LYS A 137 1.35 -4.04 21.80
C LYS A 137 1.50 -3.41 20.40
N PRO A 138 0.92 -4.02 19.35
CA PRO A 138 0.97 -3.45 18.01
C PRO A 138 0.19 -2.12 17.95
N ASN A 139 0.73 -1.14 17.23
CA ASN A 139 0.03 0.12 17.00
C ASN A 139 -1.02 -0.08 15.91
N VAL A 140 -2.28 -0.28 16.33
CA VAL A 140 -3.41 -0.60 15.44
C VAL A 140 -3.57 0.40 14.29
N ASN A 141 -3.38 1.71 14.55
CA ASN A 141 -3.55 2.72 13.51
C ASN A 141 -2.41 2.69 12.49
N LYS A 142 -1.16 2.49 12.92
CA LYS A 142 -0.04 2.36 11.99
C LYS A 142 -0.12 1.06 11.19
N GLN A 143 -0.43 -0.06 11.84
CA GLN A 143 -0.59 -1.37 11.18
C GLN A 143 -1.66 -1.29 10.07
N LYS A 144 -2.88 -0.83 10.39
CA LYS A 144 -3.97 -0.81 9.41
C LYS A 144 -3.72 0.15 8.23
N ASN A 145 -3.11 1.30 8.48
CA ASN A 145 -2.90 2.32 7.44
C ASN A 145 -1.70 1.97 6.54
N ALA A 146 -0.68 1.33 7.09
CA ALA A 146 0.53 0.97 6.35
C ALA A 146 0.40 -0.38 5.62
N PHE A 147 -0.58 -1.23 5.97
CA PHE A 147 -0.69 -2.56 5.36
C PHE A 147 -0.96 -2.52 3.86
N PRO A 148 -1.96 -1.76 3.34
CA PRO A 148 -2.17 -1.65 1.91
C PRO A 148 -0.92 -1.19 1.11
N PRO A 149 -0.26 -0.06 1.44
CA PRO A 149 0.93 0.36 0.68
C PRO A 149 2.09 -0.64 0.80
N ASN A 150 2.36 -1.17 1.99
CA ASN A 150 3.48 -2.10 2.16
C ASN A 150 3.24 -3.42 1.40
N PHE A 151 1.99 -3.87 1.30
CA PHE A 151 1.65 -5.05 0.53
C PHE A 151 1.90 -4.82 -0.97
N VAL A 152 1.42 -3.70 -1.52
CA VAL A 152 1.67 -3.33 -2.93
C VAL A 152 3.16 -3.20 -3.21
N HIS A 153 3.91 -2.50 -2.36
CA HIS A 153 5.37 -2.40 -2.51
C HIS A 153 6.09 -3.75 -2.47
N SER A 154 5.57 -4.73 -1.72
CA SER A 154 6.13 -6.07 -1.71
C SER A 154 5.86 -6.83 -3.03
N LEU A 155 4.76 -6.53 -3.73
CA LEU A 155 4.48 -7.03 -5.07
C LEU A 155 5.35 -6.34 -6.12
N ASP A 156 5.48 -5.01 -6.06
CA ASP A 156 6.37 -4.25 -6.95
C ASP A 156 7.81 -4.76 -6.86
N SER A 157 8.27 -5.03 -5.62
CA SER A 157 9.58 -5.64 -5.37
C SER A 157 9.70 -7.04 -5.96
N SER A 158 8.62 -7.84 -5.87
CA SER A 158 8.59 -9.19 -6.45
C SER A 158 8.66 -9.14 -7.97
N HIS A 159 7.91 -8.23 -8.60
CA HIS A 159 7.93 -8.01 -10.05
C HIS A 159 9.30 -7.54 -10.55
N MET A 160 9.91 -6.58 -9.84
CA MET A 160 11.26 -6.11 -10.12
C MET A 160 12.29 -7.25 -10.02
N MET A 161 12.23 -8.06 -8.97
CA MET A 161 13.15 -9.20 -8.79
C MET A 161 12.98 -10.26 -9.88
N LEU A 162 11.74 -10.61 -10.25
CA LEU A 162 11.47 -11.52 -11.37
C LEU A 162 12.03 -10.97 -12.67
N THR A 163 11.78 -9.70 -12.96
CA THR A 163 12.29 -9.03 -14.16
C THR A 163 13.83 -9.05 -14.18
N ALA A 164 14.49 -8.80 -13.05
CA ALA A 164 15.94 -8.85 -12.93
C ALA A 164 16.51 -10.26 -13.19
N ILE A 165 15.89 -11.30 -12.63
CA ILE A 165 16.31 -12.70 -12.82
C ILE A 165 16.19 -13.09 -14.29
N HIS A 166 15.07 -12.77 -14.93
CA HIS A 166 14.85 -13.08 -16.34
C HIS A 166 15.71 -12.23 -17.27
N ALA A 167 15.98 -10.98 -16.92
CA ALA A 167 16.92 -10.12 -17.64
C ALA A 167 18.34 -10.69 -17.60
N GLN A 168 18.79 -11.16 -16.43
CA GLN A 168 20.07 -11.83 -16.29
C GLN A 168 20.13 -13.12 -17.12
N ALA A 169 19.06 -13.92 -17.12
CA ALA A 169 18.98 -15.14 -17.93
C ALA A 169 19.00 -14.84 -19.45
N ALA A 170 18.43 -13.71 -19.88
CA ALA A 170 18.47 -13.22 -21.25
C ALA A 170 19.81 -12.55 -21.61
N GLY A 171 20.76 -12.46 -20.66
CA GLY A 171 22.07 -11.86 -20.88
C GLY A 171 22.07 -10.34 -20.99
N ILE A 172 21.02 -9.65 -20.50
CA ILE A 172 20.95 -8.18 -20.52
C ILE A 172 21.30 -7.61 -19.14
N THR A 173 21.99 -6.46 -19.13
CA THR A 173 22.24 -5.72 -17.89
C THR A 173 20.95 -5.09 -17.40
N PHE A 174 20.63 -5.25 -16.12
CA PHE A 174 19.44 -4.69 -15.49
C PHE A 174 19.81 -4.00 -14.19
N VAL A 175 19.29 -2.79 -13.99
CA VAL A 175 19.35 -2.03 -12.75
C VAL A 175 17.96 -1.48 -12.45
N SER A 176 17.58 -1.40 -11.18
CA SER A 176 16.31 -0.80 -10.79
C SER A 176 16.49 0.28 -9.72
N VAL A 177 15.68 1.33 -9.83
CA VAL A 177 15.40 2.28 -8.75
C VAL A 177 13.91 2.20 -8.50
N HIS A 178 13.52 1.29 -7.60
CA HIS A 178 12.11 0.95 -7.34
C HIS A 178 11.35 0.53 -8.62
N ASP A 179 10.45 1.37 -9.11
CA ASP A 179 9.59 1.18 -10.28
C ASP A 179 10.25 1.62 -11.60
N CYS A 180 11.46 2.16 -11.54
CA CYS A 180 12.23 2.57 -12.71
C CYS A 180 13.26 1.49 -13.09
N PHE A 181 13.15 0.93 -14.29
CA PHE A 181 14.02 -0.15 -14.79
C PHE A 181 14.97 0.35 -15.87
N TRP A 182 16.26 0.08 -15.70
CA TRP A 182 17.34 0.56 -16.55
C TRP A 182 18.11 -0.59 -17.19
N THR A 183 18.45 -0.42 -18.46
CA THR A 183 19.27 -1.33 -19.26
C THR A 183 20.04 -0.54 -20.31
N HIS A 184 20.86 -1.21 -21.14
CA HIS A 184 21.52 -0.56 -22.27
C HIS A 184 20.50 -0.19 -23.37
N PRO A 185 20.72 0.91 -24.14
CA PRO A 185 19.77 1.33 -25.17
C PRO A 185 19.43 0.23 -26.20
N SER A 186 20.38 -0.64 -26.52
CA SER A 186 20.18 -1.75 -27.46
C SER A 186 19.32 -2.90 -26.93
N THR A 187 18.99 -2.92 -25.63
CA THR A 187 18.28 -4.02 -24.96
C THR A 187 16.96 -3.58 -24.31
N VAL A 188 16.51 -2.34 -24.56
CA VAL A 188 15.27 -1.78 -24.00
C VAL A 188 14.05 -2.60 -24.44
N ASP A 189 13.96 -2.99 -25.71
CA ASP A 189 12.83 -3.77 -26.23
C ASP A 189 12.71 -5.14 -25.52
N ILE A 190 13.85 -5.80 -25.31
CA ILE A 190 13.93 -7.09 -24.60
C ILE A 190 13.50 -6.89 -23.14
N MET A 191 14.00 -5.85 -22.47
CA MET A 191 13.62 -5.55 -21.09
C MET A 191 12.11 -5.28 -20.97
N ASN A 192 11.53 -4.51 -21.90
CA ASN A 192 10.10 -4.19 -21.89
C ASN A 192 9.22 -5.42 -22.14
N GLN A 193 9.67 -6.34 -23.00
CA GLN A 193 9.01 -7.63 -23.17
C GLN A 193 9.05 -8.43 -21.86
N LEU A 194 10.24 -8.63 -21.29
CA LEU A 194 10.41 -9.38 -20.03
C LEU A 194 9.59 -8.76 -18.89
N CYS A 195 9.58 -7.43 -18.78
CA CYS A 195 8.82 -6.72 -17.77
C CYS A 195 7.32 -7.04 -17.84
N ARG A 196 6.72 -6.99 -19.05
CA ARG A 196 5.31 -7.33 -19.28
C ARG A 196 5.03 -8.80 -19.00
N GLU A 197 5.90 -9.69 -19.48
CA GLU A 197 5.78 -11.13 -19.22
C GLU A 197 5.80 -11.45 -17.73
N GLN A 198 6.75 -10.87 -16.98
CA GLN A 198 6.85 -11.10 -15.53
C GLN A 198 5.70 -10.46 -14.75
N PHE A 199 5.15 -9.34 -15.22
CA PHE A 199 3.97 -8.75 -14.60
C PHE A 199 2.76 -9.67 -14.75
N VAL A 200 2.51 -10.15 -15.96
CA VAL A 200 1.42 -11.10 -16.25
C VAL A 200 1.61 -12.40 -15.48
N ALA A 201 2.84 -12.94 -15.46
CA ALA A 201 3.14 -14.15 -14.70
C ALA A 201 2.86 -13.97 -13.21
N LEU A 202 3.33 -12.87 -12.60
CA LEU A 202 3.11 -12.58 -11.19
C LEU A 202 1.62 -12.44 -10.85
N HIS A 203 0.88 -11.62 -11.60
CA HIS A 203 -0.53 -11.34 -11.33
C HIS A 203 -1.50 -12.44 -11.79
N SER A 204 -1.00 -13.46 -12.51
CA SER A 204 -1.76 -14.68 -12.80
C SER A 204 -1.87 -15.60 -11.59
N TYR A 205 -1.01 -15.44 -10.57
CA TYR A 205 -1.16 -16.15 -9.30
C TYR A 205 -2.37 -15.64 -8.51
N PRO A 206 -3.03 -16.50 -7.73
CA PRO A 206 -4.15 -16.12 -6.87
C PRO A 206 -3.67 -15.41 -5.59
N ILE A 207 -2.99 -14.26 -5.76
CA ILE A 207 -2.26 -13.53 -4.70
C ILE A 207 -3.14 -13.23 -3.48
N LEU A 208 -4.38 -12.77 -3.71
CA LEU A 208 -5.26 -12.36 -2.61
C LEU A 208 -5.85 -13.57 -1.88
N GLU A 209 -6.13 -14.66 -2.60
CA GLU A 209 -6.59 -15.91 -2.05
C GLU A 209 -5.50 -16.58 -1.21
N ASP A 210 -4.26 -16.61 -1.71
CA ASP A 210 -3.11 -17.14 -0.98
C ASP A 210 -2.83 -16.31 0.29
N LEU A 211 -2.92 -14.98 0.18
CA LEU A 211 -2.84 -14.10 1.34
C LEU A 211 -3.97 -14.41 2.35
N SER A 212 -5.20 -14.59 1.89
CA SER A 212 -6.32 -14.95 2.77
C SER A 212 -6.07 -16.27 3.49
N ILE A 213 -5.58 -17.29 2.79
CA ILE A 213 -5.24 -18.60 3.38
C ILE A 213 -4.15 -18.43 4.43
N HIS A 214 -3.09 -17.67 4.13
CA HIS A 214 -2.02 -17.38 5.08
C HIS A 214 -2.55 -16.67 6.34
N LEU A 215 -3.34 -15.61 6.17
CA LEU A 215 -3.90 -14.87 7.30
C LEU A 215 -4.85 -15.73 8.14
N GLN A 216 -5.68 -16.57 7.51
CA GLN A 216 -6.55 -17.51 8.21
C GLN A 216 -5.74 -18.52 9.03
N LYS A 217 -4.67 -19.08 8.46
CA LYS A 217 -3.80 -20.03 9.16
C LYS A 217 -3.06 -19.40 10.33
N GLN A 218 -2.57 -18.16 10.17
CA GLN A 218 -1.77 -17.48 11.20
C GLN A 218 -2.61 -16.82 12.30
N PHE A 219 -3.78 -16.29 11.96
CA PHE A 219 -4.56 -15.42 12.84
C PHE A 219 -6.01 -15.87 13.07
N GLY A 220 -6.51 -16.82 12.28
CA GLY A 220 -7.86 -17.34 12.42
C GLY A 220 -8.03 -18.15 13.70
N PHE A 221 -9.26 -18.19 14.20
CA PHE A 221 -9.66 -19.04 15.32
C PHE A 221 -10.22 -20.37 14.82
N PRO A 222 -9.78 -21.52 15.36
CA PRO A 222 -10.41 -22.81 15.07
C PRO A 222 -11.89 -22.82 15.45
N THR A 223 -12.72 -23.55 14.71
CA THR A 223 -14.16 -23.67 15.00
C THR A 223 -14.43 -24.22 16.40
N ALA A 224 -13.53 -25.06 16.94
CA ALA A 224 -13.63 -25.60 18.29
C ALA A 224 -13.49 -24.54 19.40
N GLU A 225 -12.82 -23.40 19.13
CA GLU A 225 -12.67 -22.31 20.10
C GLU A 225 -13.86 -21.33 20.10
N ILE A 226 -14.86 -21.57 19.24
CA ILE A 226 -16.08 -20.77 19.14
C ILE A 226 -17.18 -21.59 19.84
N LEU A 227 -17.50 -21.21 21.08
CA LEU A 227 -18.40 -21.94 21.98
C LEU A 227 -19.88 -21.88 21.54
N LYS A 228 -20.21 -21.01 20.58
CA LYS A 228 -21.57 -20.74 20.06
C LYS A 228 -22.53 -20.26 21.15
N ASP A 229 -21.98 -19.69 22.22
CA ASP A 229 -22.73 -19.15 23.37
C ASP A 229 -23.28 -17.74 23.12
N SER A 230 -23.06 -17.19 21.92
CA SER A 230 -23.38 -15.80 21.55
C SER A 230 -22.69 -14.74 22.42
N SER A 231 -21.61 -15.10 23.13
CA SER A 231 -20.82 -14.16 23.90
C SER A 231 -20.13 -13.13 22.99
N VAL A 232 -19.81 -11.98 23.57
CA VAL A 232 -19.08 -10.90 22.87
C VAL A 232 -17.74 -11.41 22.31
N SER A 233 -17.08 -12.34 23.02
CA SER A 233 -15.83 -12.97 22.59
C SER A 233 -16.03 -13.77 21.30
N ASP A 234 -17.07 -14.62 21.26
CA ASP A 234 -17.39 -15.44 20.09
C ASP A 234 -17.76 -14.60 18.87
N ILE A 235 -18.55 -13.54 19.06
CA ILE A 235 -18.91 -12.60 17.97
C ILE A 235 -17.64 -11.97 17.36
N ILE A 236 -16.68 -11.58 18.19
CA ILE A 236 -15.42 -10.97 17.74
C ILE A 236 -14.56 -12.00 16.97
N LYS A 237 -14.46 -13.24 17.46
CA LYS A 237 -13.73 -14.32 16.78
C LYS A 237 -14.35 -14.66 15.42
N GLN A 238 -15.68 -14.80 15.36
CA GLN A 238 -16.42 -15.04 14.12
C GLN A 238 -16.24 -13.89 13.14
N ARG A 239 -16.30 -12.64 13.61
CA ARG A 239 -16.07 -11.46 12.78
C ARG A 239 -14.67 -11.45 12.17
N LEU A 240 -13.63 -11.78 12.94
CA LEU A 240 -12.27 -11.89 12.40
C LEU A 240 -12.21 -12.94 11.30
N ASN A 241 -12.64 -14.17 11.57
CA ASN A 241 -12.62 -15.26 10.59
C ASN A 241 -13.40 -14.91 9.32
N LYS A 242 -14.55 -14.25 9.47
CA LYS A 242 -15.36 -13.79 8.33
C LYS A 242 -14.60 -12.78 7.47
N VAL A 243 -13.99 -11.76 8.07
CA VAL A 243 -13.25 -10.73 7.34
C VAL A 243 -12.03 -11.32 6.64
N LEU A 244 -11.29 -12.21 7.29
CA LEU A 244 -10.13 -12.86 6.68
C LEU A 244 -10.49 -13.67 5.43
N ARG A 245 -11.70 -14.25 5.37
CA ARG A 245 -12.23 -15.04 4.25
C ARG A 245 -12.87 -14.22 3.13
N GLN A 246 -13.24 -12.97 3.41
CA GLN A 246 -13.99 -12.13 2.48
C GLN A 246 -13.05 -11.48 1.46
N VAL A 247 -12.44 -12.30 0.60
CA VAL A 247 -11.60 -11.84 -0.50
C VAL A 247 -12.48 -11.08 -1.51
N PRO A 248 -12.10 -9.85 -1.93
CA PRO A 248 -12.80 -9.12 -2.97
C PRO A 248 -12.88 -9.89 -4.29
N GLN A 249 -13.94 -9.66 -5.06
CA GLN A 249 -14.14 -10.34 -6.34
C GLN A 249 -13.22 -9.76 -7.43
N LYS A 250 -12.83 -10.62 -8.37
CA LYS A 250 -12.06 -10.21 -9.55
C LYS A 250 -12.98 -9.51 -10.55
N GLY A 251 -12.42 -8.54 -11.26
CA GLY A 251 -13.09 -7.92 -12.41
C GLY A 251 -12.99 -8.81 -13.66
N GLU A 252 -13.41 -8.25 -14.80
CA GLU A 252 -13.46 -8.93 -16.09
C GLU A 252 -12.25 -8.64 -17.01
N PHE A 253 -11.30 -7.83 -16.54
CA PHE A 253 -10.11 -7.45 -17.32
C PHE A 253 -9.23 -8.67 -17.63
N ASP A 254 -8.91 -8.87 -18.92
CA ASP A 254 -7.95 -9.90 -19.34
C ASP A 254 -6.51 -9.41 -19.14
N LEU A 255 -5.83 -10.02 -18.18
CA LEU A 255 -4.45 -9.68 -17.84
C LEU A 255 -3.48 -9.82 -19.04
N LYS A 256 -3.81 -10.64 -20.04
CA LYS A 256 -2.96 -10.82 -21.23
C LYS A 256 -2.84 -9.56 -22.08
N GLU A 257 -3.80 -8.63 -22.01
CA GLU A 257 -3.72 -7.34 -22.72
C GLU A 257 -2.47 -6.52 -22.34
N VAL A 258 -1.88 -6.78 -21.16
CA VAL A 258 -0.63 -6.15 -20.73
C VAL A 258 0.54 -6.48 -21.66
N LEU A 259 0.56 -7.68 -22.27
CA LEU A 259 1.66 -8.11 -23.15
C LEU A 259 1.78 -7.22 -24.39
N ASP A 260 0.66 -6.73 -24.90
CA ASP A 260 0.59 -5.89 -26.11
C ASP A 260 0.64 -4.39 -25.79
N SER A 261 0.57 -4.01 -24.51
CA SER A 261 0.53 -2.61 -24.10
C SER A 261 1.91 -1.94 -24.22
N VAL A 262 2.03 -1.00 -25.16
CA VAL A 262 3.26 -0.23 -25.41
C VAL A 262 3.57 0.74 -24.26
N TYR A 263 2.54 1.28 -23.61
CA TYR A 263 2.69 2.30 -22.56
C TYR A 263 2.63 1.73 -21.13
N PHE A 264 2.74 0.40 -20.99
CA PHE A 264 2.71 -0.24 -19.68
C PHE A 264 3.97 0.07 -18.86
N PHE A 265 5.15 -0.01 -19.51
CA PHE A 265 6.42 0.54 -19.04
C PHE A 265 7.03 1.30 -20.21
N GLY A 266 7.24 2.61 -20.03
CA GLY A 266 7.72 3.53 -21.07
C GLY A 266 8.83 4.44 -20.59
#